data_AF-A0A645BRR5-F1
#
_entry.id   AF-A0A645BRR5-F1
#
_cell.length_a   1.000
_cell.length_b   1.000
_cell.length_c   1.000
_cell.angle_alpha   90.00
_cell.angle_beta   90.00
_cell.angle_gamma   90.00
#
_symmetry.space_group_name_H-M   'P 1'
#
loop_
_entity.id
_entity.type
_entity.pdbx_description
1 polymer ?
#
loop_
_entity_poly.entity_id
_entity_poly.type
_entity_poly.pdbx_seq_one_letter_code
_entity_poly.pdbx_strand_id
1 'polypeptide(L)'
;MSACDKNNTYSHQNNPVVADLFEQHGKTINYVCNIITNENVYLADKQRSSDWASKLARLLDLDGVVVSEEGFGNPDTDLIMNCKKTEQKGIRTVLITDEYAGQDGKSQSLADADALADAVVTGGNANQVVILPKLDKVIGMLDYVDKIAGGHAGSLRPDGSIEAELQVITGATNEMGFNRLSAR
;
A
#
# COMPACT_ATOMS: atom_id res chain seq x y z
N MET A 1 10.63 -7.96 5.36
CA MET A 1 9.72 -7.24 4.45
C MET A 1 8.32 -7.71 4.79
N SER A 2 7.37 -6.80 4.90
CA SER A 2 5.96 -7.15 5.12
C SER A 2 5.40 -7.86 3.90
N ALA A 3 4.39 -8.72 4.10
CA ALA A 3 3.73 -9.43 3.03
C ALA A 3 2.37 -8.81 2.64
N CYS A 4 1.73 -8.07 3.54
CA CYS A 4 0.35 -7.60 3.36
C CYS A 4 0.18 -6.50 2.33
N ASP A 5 1.19 -5.67 2.17
CA ASP A 5 1.28 -4.53 1.25
C ASP A 5 1.84 -4.94 -0.12
N LYS A 6 2.09 -6.24 -0.34
CA LYS A 6 2.67 -6.72 -1.59
C LYS A 6 1.65 -7.00 -2.69
N ASN A 7 1.97 -6.47 -3.87
CA ASN A 7 1.19 -6.66 -5.08
C ASN A 7 1.65 -7.96 -5.77
N ASN A 8 0.89 -9.03 -5.61
CA ASN A 8 1.17 -10.27 -6.33
C ASN A 8 0.83 -10.11 -7.83
N THR A 9 1.32 -11.04 -8.67
CA THR A 9 1.08 -11.03 -10.12
C THR A 9 -0.40 -11.04 -10.50
N TYR A 10 -1.26 -11.62 -9.67
CA TYR A 10 -2.70 -11.58 -9.88
C TYR A 10 -3.25 -10.16 -9.61
N SER A 11 -2.87 -9.53 -8.49
CA SER A 11 -3.31 -8.18 -8.14
C SER A 11 -2.87 -7.14 -9.17
N HIS A 12 -1.66 -7.24 -9.72
CA HIS A 12 -1.23 -6.35 -10.81
C HIS A 12 -2.04 -6.52 -12.09
N GLN A 13 -2.36 -7.76 -12.47
CA GLN A 13 -3.16 -8.05 -13.67
C GLN A 13 -4.66 -7.77 -13.49
N ASN A 14 -5.12 -7.71 -12.25
CA ASN A 14 -6.51 -7.47 -11.87
C ASN A 14 -6.61 -6.24 -10.97
N ASN A 15 -5.88 -5.18 -11.31
CA ASN A 15 -5.83 -3.96 -10.51
C ASN A 15 -7.24 -3.31 -10.45
N PRO A 16 -7.88 -3.24 -9.27
CA PRO A 16 -9.25 -2.78 -9.16
C PRO A 16 -9.36 -1.26 -9.35
N VAL A 17 -8.35 -0.48 -8.98
CA VAL A 17 -8.30 0.97 -9.27
C VAL A 17 -8.36 1.21 -10.78
N VAL A 18 -7.56 0.48 -11.55
CA VAL A 18 -7.55 0.60 -13.01
C VAL A 18 -8.88 0.13 -13.61
N ALA A 19 -9.45 -0.96 -13.09
CA ALA A 19 -10.75 -1.45 -13.54
C ALA A 19 -11.87 -0.41 -13.33
N ASP A 20 -11.93 0.17 -12.13
CA ASP A 20 -12.93 1.19 -11.77
C ASP A 20 -12.74 2.48 -12.58
N LEU A 21 -11.49 2.91 -12.81
CA LEU A 21 -11.19 4.07 -13.66
C LEU A 21 -11.61 3.84 -15.12
N PHE A 22 -11.42 2.64 -15.66
CA PHE A 22 -11.93 2.26 -16.98
C PHE A 22 -13.46 2.21 -17.02
N GLU A 23 -14.12 1.73 -15.96
CA GLU A 23 -15.57 1.72 -15.89
C GLU A 23 -16.14 3.14 -15.90
N GLN A 24 -15.47 4.10 -15.28
CA GLN A 24 -15.87 5.51 -15.23
C GLN A 24 -15.42 6.34 -16.45
N HIS A 25 -14.54 5.80 -17.29
CA HIS A 25 -14.02 6.47 -18.47
C HIS A 25 -15.15 6.88 -19.44
N GLY A 26 -15.13 8.15 -19.86
CA GLY A 26 -16.15 8.73 -20.75
C GLY A 26 -17.51 8.96 -20.08
N LYS A 27 -17.63 8.71 -18.77
CA LYS A 27 -18.83 8.98 -17.96
C LYS A 27 -18.58 10.18 -17.06
N THR A 28 -17.94 9.95 -15.92
CA THR A 28 -17.68 10.96 -14.89
C THR A 28 -16.26 11.50 -14.98
N ILE A 29 -15.34 10.72 -15.55
CA ILE A 29 -13.94 11.09 -15.78
C ILE A 29 -13.47 10.59 -17.15
N ASN A 30 -12.36 11.14 -17.64
CA ASN A 30 -11.61 10.55 -18.75
C ASN A 30 -10.34 9.93 -18.21
N TYR A 31 -10.34 8.61 -18.05
CA TYR A 31 -9.11 7.89 -17.72
C TYR A 31 -8.11 7.95 -18.89
N VAL A 32 -6.95 8.57 -18.66
CA VAL A 32 -5.96 8.87 -19.72
C VAL A 32 -4.88 7.79 -19.83
N CYS A 33 -4.21 7.46 -18.71
CA CYS A 33 -3.11 6.51 -18.70
C CYS A 33 -2.74 6.06 -17.28
N ASN A 34 -1.89 5.04 -17.20
CA ASN A 34 -1.10 4.70 -16.02
C ASN A 34 0.30 5.31 -16.14
N ILE A 35 0.76 5.97 -15.08
CA ILE A 35 2.15 6.42 -14.92
C ILE A 35 2.82 5.47 -13.94
N ILE A 36 3.79 4.69 -14.42
CA ILE A 36 4.50 3.69 -13.61
C ILE A 36 5.80 4.30 -13.11
N THR A 37 6.03 4.21 -11.80
CA THR A 37 7.25 4.68 -11.13
C THR A 37 7.91 3.54 -10.38
N ASN A 38 9.25 3.56 -10.32
CA ASN A 38 10.00 2.60 -9.52
C ASN A 38 10.18 3.15 -8.10
N GLU A 39 9.89 2.33 -7.10
CA GLU A 39 10.19 2.61 -5.70
C GLU A 39 11.64 2.26 -5.41
N ASN A 40 12.48 3.29 -5.46
CA ASN A 40 13.91 3.12 -5.26
C ASN A 40 14.26 3.28 -3.78
N VAL A 41 15.38 2.67 -3.38
CA VAL A 41 15.87 2.80 -2.00
C VAL A 41 16.53 4.16 -1.76
N TYR A 42 17.23 4.71 -2.76
CA TYR A 42 17.99 5.94 -2.60
C TYR A 42 17.13 7.18 -2.87
N LEU A 43 17.21 8.16 -1.95
CA LEU A 43 16.44 9.41 -2.04
C LEU A 43 16.61 10.14 -3.38
N ALA A 44 17.82 10.16 -3.94
CA ALA A 44 18.08 10.81 -5.24
C ALA A 44 17.31 10.15 -6.40
N ASP A 45 17.07 8.84 -6.33
CA ASP A 45 16.33 8.10 -7.35
C ASP A 45 14.82 8.29 -7.17
N LYS A 46 14.34 8.39 -5.92
CA LYS A 46 12.96 8.79 -5.60
C LYS A 46 12.65 10.19 -6.14
N GLN A 47 13.58 11.14 -5.93
CA GLN A 47 13.48 12.50 -6.45
C GLN A 47 13.37 12.52 -7.97
N ARG A 48 14.26 11.78 -8.65
CA ARG A 48 14.24 11.67 -10.10
C ARG A 48 12.95 11.04 -10.63
N SER A 49 12.49 9.96 -10.02
CA SER A 49 11.29 9.22 -10.46
C SER A 49 10.03 10.07 -10.30
N SER A 50 9.86 10.74 -9.16
CA SER A 50 8.75 11.65 -8.89
C SER A 50 8.79 12.95 -9.72
N ASP A 51 9.98 13.46 -10.06
CA ASP A 51 10.12 14.59 -11.00
C ASP A 51 9.58 14.21 -12.39
N TRP A 52 9.91 13.01 -12.86
CA TRP A 52 9.44 12.49 -14.15
C TRP A 52 7.93 12.23 -14.13
N ALA A 53 7.41 11.57 -13.09
CA ALA A 53 5.99 11.28 -12.97
C ALA A 53 5.14 12.55 -12.98
N SER A 54 5.46 13.50 -12.10
CA SER A 54 4.75 14.78 -12.03
C SER A 54 4.93 15.63 -13.31
N LYS A 55 6.06 15.51 -14.02
CA LYS A 55 6.26 16.19 -15.32
C LYS A 55 5.40 15.57 -16.41
N LEU A 56 5.29 14.24 -16.43
CA LEU A 56 4.44 13.52 -17.38
C LEU A 56 2.97 13.82 -17.13
N ALA A 57 2.51 13.80 -15.87
CA ALA A 57 1.15 14.19 -15.50
C ALA A 57 0.81 15.61 -16.00
N ARG A 58 1.73 16.56 -15.84
CA ARG A 58 1.54 17.93 -16.36
C ARG A 58 1.58 18.02 -17.88
N LEU A 59 2.44 17.25 -18.55
CA LEU A 59 2.53 17.20 -20.00
C LEU A 59 1.24 16.67 -20.64
N LEU A 60 0.61 15.70 -20.00
CA LEU A 60 -0.68 15.13 -20.41
C LEU A 60 -1.89 15.99 -19.98
N ASP A 61 -1.64 17.11 -19.29
CA ASP A 61 -2.65 18.04 -18.77
C ASP A 61 -3.74 17.34 -17.94
N LEU A 62 -3.31 16.45 -17.05
CA LEU A 62 -4.24 15.71 -16.17
C LEU A 62 -4.85 16.64 -15.11
N ASP A 63 -6.14 16.50 -14.85
CA ASP A 63 -6.84 17.20 -13.77
C ASP A 63 -6.55 16.59 -12.38
N GLY A 64 -6.32 15.27 -12.33
CA GLY A 64 -6.00 14.56 -11.11
C GLY A 64 -5.37 13.19 -11.34
N VAL A 65 -4.76 12.64 -10.28
CA VAL A 65 -4.12 11.33 -10.26
C VAL A 65 -4.47 10.56 -8.98
N VAL A 66 -4.61 9.24 -9.11
CA VAL A 66 -4.63 8.32 -7.97
C VAL A 66 -3.23 7.71 -7.86
N VAL A 67 -2.61 7.80 -6.69
CA VAL A 67 -1.27 7.27 -6.42
C VAL A 67 -1.40 6.10 -5.46
N SER A 68 -1.02 4.91 -5.93
CA SER A 68 -0.86 3.72 -5.10
C SER A 68 0.63 3.35 -5.02
N GLU A 69 1.04 2.70 -3.95
CA GLU A 69 2.42 2.26 -3.74
C GLU A 69 2.52 0.74 -3.49
N GLU A 70 3.73 0.23 -3.24
CA GLU A 70 3.95 -1.15 -2.80
C GLU A 70 4.95 -1.27 -1.63
N GLY A 71 4.42 -1.31 -0.43
CA GLY A 71 5.18 -1.52 0.79
C GLY A 71 5.17 -0.31 1.68
N PHE A 72 5.89 -0.41 2.79
CA PHE A 72 5.83 0.59 3.85
C PHE A 72 7.20 1.11 4.29
N GLY A 73 7.20 2.27 4.93
CA GLY A 73 8.34 2.95 5.50
C GLY A 73 9.17 3.69 4.44
N ASN A 74 9.97 2.95 3.66
CA ASN A 74 10.77 3.58 2.60
C ASN A 74 9.92 3.99 1.38
N PRO A 75 8.95 3.18 0.89
CA PRO A 75 8.00 3.58 -0.15
C PRO A 75 7.18 4.82 0.21
N ASP A 76 6.80 5.02 1.48
CA ASP A 76 5.99 6.18 1.91
C ASP A 76 6.59 7.52 1.43
N THR A 77 7.92 7.59 1.34
CA THR A 77 8.62 8.77 0.79
C THR A 77 8.38 8.95 -0.72
N ASP A 78 8.31 7.88 -1.51
CA ASP A 78 7.88 7.92 -2.92
C ASP A 78 6.41 8.37 -3.03
N LEU A 79 5.51 7.80 -2.22
CA LEU A 79 4.09 8.18 -2.20
C LEU A 79 3.91 9.69 -1.93
N ILE A 80 4.47 10.18 -0.83
CA ILE A 80 4.37 11.59 -0.43
C ILE A 80 5.07 12.50 -1.43
N MET A 81 6.21 12.10 -1.99
CA MET A 81 6.92 12.93 -2.96
C MET A 81 6.19 13.03 -4.31
N ASN A 82 5.56 11.93 -4.77
CA ASN A 82 4.70 11.96 -5.95
C ASN A 82 3.46 12.84 -5.72
N CYS A 83 2.83 12.75 -4.55
CA CYS A 83 1.74 13.64 -4.14
C CYS A 83 2.16 15.11 -4.22
N LYS A 84 3.16 15.48 -3.39
CA LYS A 84 3.62 16.86 -3.23
C LYS A 84 4.00 17.52 -4.55
N LYS A 85 4.80 16.84 -5.37
CA LYS A 85 5.28 17.40 -6.65
C LYS A 85 4.18 17.51 -7.69
N THR A 86 3.16 16.67 -7.62
CA THR A 86 2.02 16.68 -8.54
C THR A 86 1.01 17.77 -8.15
N GLU A 87 0.68 17.89 -6.86
CA GLU A 87 -0.15 18.99 -6.32
C GLU A 87 0.50 20.36 -6.56
N GLN A 88 1.83 20.48 -6.40
CA GLN A 88 2.57 21.72 -6.72
C GLN A 88 2.48 22.14 -8.21
N LYS A 89 2.03 21.25 -9.09
CA LYS A 89 1.76 21.53 -10.51
C LYS A 89 0.28 21.82 -10.80
N GLY A 90 -0.54 21.91 -9.76
CA GLY A 90 -1.98 22.19 -9.86
C GLY A 90 -2.83 20.97 -10.21
N ILE A 91 -2.29 19.75 -10.04
CA ILE A 91 -2.97 18.48 -10.37
C ILE A 91 -3.36 17.81 -9.05
N ARG A 92 -4.64 17.49 -8.89
CA ARG A 92 -5.13 16.91 -7.62
C ARG A 92 -4.66 15.47 -7.44
N THR A 93 -4.39 15.07 -6.21
CA THR A 93 -3.93 13.73 -5.87
C THR A 93 -4.86 13.06 -4.86
N VAL A 94 -5.07 11.76 -5.04
CA VAL A 94 -5.64 10.88 -4.00
C VAL A 94 -4.65 9.74 -3.79
N LEU A 95 -4.30 9.48 -2.54
CA LEU A 95 -3.34 8.44 -2.18
C LEU A 95 -4.08 7.19 -1.72
N ILE A 96 -3.53 6.02 -2.06
CA ILE A 96 -3.94 4.73 -1.50
C ILE A 96 -2.69 4.08 -0.92
N THR A 97 -2.74 3.78 0.38
CA THR A 97 -1.64 3.16 1.15
C THR A 97 -2.24 2.37 2.30
N ASP A 98 -1.46 1.59 3.02
CA ASP A 98 -1.88 0.97 4.27
C ASP A 98 -1.35 1.73 5.49
N GLU A 99 -1.68 1.21 6.69
CA GLU A 99 -1.29 1.84 7.93
C GLU A 99 -0.39 0.95 8.78
N TYR A 100 0.73 1.50 9.25
CA TYR A 100 1.57 0.90 10.28
C TYR A 100 1.42 1.68 11.59
N ALA A 101 0.17 1.79 12.06
CA ALA A 101 -0.21 2.62 13.20
C ALA A 101 -0.07 1.91 14.57
N GLY A 102 0.61 0.76 14.63
CA GLY A 102 0.73 -0.06 15.83
C GLY A 102 -0.56 -0.81 16.16
N GLN A 103 -0.48 -1.76 17.10
CA GLN A 103 -1.60 -2.65 17.44
C GLN A 103 -2.83 -1.91 18.01
N ASP A 104 -2.61 -0.74 18.62
CA ASP A 104 -3.67 0.11 19.15
C ASP A 104 -4.18 1.17 18.14
N GLY A 105 -3.54 1.26 16.96
CA GLY A 105 -3.88 2.19 15.89
C GLY A 105 -3.56 3.65 16.19
N LYS A 106 -2.68 3.95 17.15
CA LYS A 106 -2.39 5.33 17.59
C LYS A 106 -1.03 5.86 17.20
N SER A 107 -0.16 5.02 16.63
CA SER A 107 1.16 5.45 16.18
C SER A 107 1.05 6.26 14.90
N GLN A 108 2.08 7.07 14.62
CA GLN A 108 2.20 7.70 13.32
C GLN A 108 2.30 6.60 12.26
N SER A 109 1.34 6.60 11.34
CA SER A 109 1.12 5.51 10.40
C SER A 109 2.15 5.43 9.29
N LEU A 110 2.51 6.59 8.71
CA LEU A 110 3.44 6.72 7.60
C LEU A 110 4.76 7.33 8.06
N ALA A 111 5.86 6.87 7.49
CA ALA A 111 7.21 7.37 7.78
C ALA A 111 7.46 8.78 7.22
N ASP A 112 6.71 9.19 6.18
CA ASP A 112 6.75 10.54 5.61
C ASP A 112 5.34 11.15 5.57
N ALA A 113 5.26 12.48 5.57
CA ALA A 113 4.00 13.22 5.50
C ALA A 113 4.20 14.63 4.95
N ASP A 114 3.21 15.13 4.22
CA ASP A 114 3.17 16.52 3.75
C ASP A 114 1.72 17.05 3.84
N ALA A 115 1.55 18.34 4.11
CA ALA A 115 0.22 18.95 4.23
C ALA A 115 -0.57 18.94 2.91
N LEU A 116 0.09 18.73 1.77
CA LEU A 116 -0.57 18.53 0.48
C LEU A 116 -1.18 17.13 0.31
N ALA A 117 -0.77 16.15 1.13
CA ALA A 117 -1.37 14.82 1.14
C ALA A 117 -2.63 14.80 2.02
N ASP A 118 -3.66 15.54 1.59
CA ASP A 118 -4.90 15.74 2.36
C ASP A 118 -6.05 14.78 1.98
N ALA A 119 -5.85 13.96 0.95
CA ALA A 119 -6.79 12.94 0.50
C ALA A 119 -6.11 11.56 0.45
N VAL A 120 -6.30 10.76 1.51
CA VAL A 120 -5.67 9.43 1.67
C VAL A 120 -6.74 8.38 1.96
N VAL A 121 -6.68 7.26 1.24
CA VAL A 121 -7.51 6.08 1.44
C VAL A 121 -6.62 4.98 2.00
N THR A 122 -7.04 4.42 3.13
CA THR A 122 -6.29 3.34 3.81
C THR A 122 -6.75 1.96 3.35
N GLY A 123 -5.79 1.08 3.09
CA GLY A 123 -5.99 -0.37 2.92
C GLY A 123 -6.19 -1.11 4.24
N GLY A 124 -6.02 -0.44 5.38
CA GLY A 124 -6.17 -0.97 6.73
C GLY A 124 -4.88 -0.99 7.53
N ASN A 125 -4.99 -1.23 8.85
CA ASN A 125 -3.84 -1.28 9.75
C ASN A 125 -3.16 -2.66 9.71
N ALA A 126 -1.94 -2.70 9.18
CA ALA A 126 -1.09 -3.89 9.04
C ALA A 126 -0.66 -4.47 10.40
N ASN A 127 -0.65 -3.66 11.46
CA ASN A 127 -0.31 -4.09 12.81
C ASN A 127 -1.49 -4.69 13.58
N GLN A 128 -2.68 -4.82 12.98
CA GLN A 128 -3.81 -5.45 13.67
C GLN A 128 -3.49 -6.90 14.05
N VAL A 129 -3.64 -7.26 15.33
CA VAL A 129 -3.42 -8.65 15.78
C VAL A 129 -4.54 -9.55 15.27
N VAL A 130 -4.15 -10.67 14.67
CA VAL A 130 -5.02 -11.75 14.21
C VAL A 130 -4.62 -13.08 14.84
N ILE A 131 -5.61 -13.97 14.99
CA ILE A 131 -5.38 -15.35 15.44
C ILE A 131 -5.77 -16.28 14.30
N LEU A 132 -4.78 -16.91 13.68
CA LEU A 132 -4.99 -17.98 12.72
C LEU A 132 -5.23 -19.29 13.48
N PRO A 133 -6.29 -20.04 13.17
CA PRO A 133 -6.56 -21.31 13.84
C PRO A 133 -5.50 -22.35 13.46
N LYS A 134 -5.35 -23.38 14.31
CA LYS A 134 -4.59 -24.58 13.95
C LYS A 134 -5.16 -25.17 12.65
N LEU A 135 -4.30 -25.41 11.67
CA LEU A 135 -4.67 -26.06 10.41
C LEU A 135 -4.35 -27.56 10.48
N ASP A 136 -5.20 -28.38 9.86
CA ASP A 136 -4.99 -29.84 9.79
C ASP A 136 -3.76 -30.24 8.95
N LYS A 137 -3.36 -29.36 8.02
CA LYS A 137 -2.25 -29.58 7.11
C LYS A 137 -1.34 -28.35 7.07
N VAL A 138 -0.05 -28.58 7.28
CA VAL A 138 1.00 -27.58 7.11
C VAL A 138 1.70 -27.81 5.79
N ILE A 139 1.90 -26.73 5.02
CA ILE A 139 2.71 -26.73 3.80
C ILE A 139 3.88 -25.78 4.05
N GLY A 140 5.12 -26.30 3.96
CA GLY A 140 6.33 -25.55 4.31
C GLY A 140 6.83 -25.89 5.71
N MET A 141 7.29 -24.88 6.45
CA MET A 141 8.01 -25.03 7.72
C MET A 141 7.52 -24.01 8.75
N LEU A 142 7.43 -24.44 10.01
CA LEU A 142 6.94 -23.61 11.13
C LEU A 142 8.05 -22.80 11.82
N ASP A 143 9.32 -23.14 11.58
CA ASP A 143 10.51 -22.59 12.26
C ASP A 143 10.67 -21.06 12.16
N TYR A 144 9.91 -20.43 11.27
CA TYR A 144 9.97 -19.00 10.97
C TYR A 144 8.74 -18.22 11.41
N VAL A 145 7.68 -18.87 11.92
CA VAL A 145 6.43 -18.20 12.33
C VAL A 145 6.70 -17.07 13.33
N ASP A 146 7.61 -17.30 14.28
CA ASP A 146 7.97 -16.31 15.31
C ASP A 146 8.96 -15.24 14.82
N LYS A 147 9.47 -15.35 13.59
CA LYS A 147 10.58 -14.53 13.05
C LYS A 147 10.20 -13.70 11.83
N ILE A 148 9.10 -14.03 11.16
CA ILE A 148 8.61 -13.24 10.03
C ILE A 148 8.13 -11.87 10.49
N ALA A 149 8.04 -10.92 9.55
CA ALA A 149 7.44 -9.62 9.83
C ALA A 149 5.99 -9.82 10.31
N GLY A 150 5.63 -9.20 11.43
CA GLY A 150 4.35 -9.39 12.13
C GLY A 150 4.30 -10.57 13.11
N GLY A 151 5.28 -11.47 13.07
CA GLY A 151 5.47 -12.51 14.10
C GLY A 151 6.30 -12.00 15.27
N HIS A 152 6.17 -12.67 16.40
CA HIS A 152 6.97 -12.46 17.61
C HIS A 152 7.25 -13.79 18.31
N ALA A 153 8.14 -13.77 19.31
CA ALA A 153 8.37 -14.93 20.15
C ALA A 153 7.05 -15.41 20.77
N GLY A 154 6.68 -16.67 20.54
CA GLY A 154 5.40 -17.24 20.98
C GLY A 154 4.23 -17.02 20.03
N SER A 155 4.46 -16.52 18.81
CA SER A 155 3.43 -16.44 17.78
C SER A 155 2.83 -17.82 17.49
N LEU A 156 3.66 -18.86 17.32
CA LEU A 156 3.19 -20.24 17.30
C LEU A 156 2.86 -20.72 18.71
N ARG A 157 1.57 -20.81 19.03
CA ARG A 157 1.09 -21.24 20.35
C ARG A 157 1.19 -22.76 20.52
N PRO A 158 1.24 -23.29 21.77
CA PRO A 158 1.30 -24.73 22.02
C PRO A 158 0.11 -25.54 21.49
N ASP A 159 -1.05 -24.89 21.32
CA ASP A 159 -2.25 -25.49 20.73
C ASP A 159 -2.22 -25.56 19.19
N GLY A 160 -1.18 -24.99 18.56
CA GLY A 160 -0.99 -24.92 17.12
C GLY A 160 -1.66 -23.72 16.44
N SER A 161 -2.32 -22.84 17.19
CA SER A 161 -2.78 -21.54 16.65
C SER A 161 -1.62 -20.57 16.46
N ILE A 162 -1.79 -19.59 15.58
CA ILE A 162 -0.79 -18.54 15.33
C ILE A 162 -1.37 -17.19 15.69
N GLU A 163 -0.78 -16.51 16.65
CA GLU A 163 -1.04 -15.10 16.97
C GLU A 163 0.04 -14.24 16.33
N ALA A 164 -0.37 -13.33 15.45
CA ALA A 164 0.55 -12.45 14.74
C ALA A 164 -0.19 -11.18 14.29
N GLU A 165 0.55 -10.18 13.84
CA GLU A 165 -0.02 -9.03 13.16
C GLU A 165 -0.47 -9.40 11.73
N LEU A 166 -1.50 -8.72 11.23
CA LEU A 166 -2.14 -8.97 9.94
C LEU A 166 -1.14 -9.00 8.78
N GLN A 167 -0.02 -8.27 8.92
CA GLN A 167 1.06 -8.20 7.95
C GLN A 167 1.66 -9.54 7.51
N VAL A 168 1.43 -10.63 8.26
CA VAL A 168 1.82 -11.99 7.86
C VAL A 168 1.02 -12.54 6.68
N ILE A 169 -0.15 -11.96 6.37
CA ILE A 169 -1.06 -12.44 5.33
C ILE A 169 -0.82 -11.63 4.05
N THR A 170 -0.36 -12.30 2.99
CA THR A 170 -0.08 -11.66 1.70
C THR A 170 -1.29 -10.92 1.14
N GLY A 171 -1.12 -9.64 0.81
CA GLY A 171 -2.17 -8.79 0.23
C GLY A 171 -3.27 -8.36 1.19
N ALA A 172 -3.16 -8.61 2.50
CA ALA A 172 -4.23 -8.30 3.45
C ALA A 172 -4.54 -6.81 3.61
N THR A 173 -3.56 -5.94 3.37
CA THR A 173 -3.70 -4.48 3.36
C THR A 173 -3.25 -3.90 2.02
N ASN A 174 -3.43 -4.66 0.94
CA ASN A 174 -2.96 -4.31 -0.40
C ASN A 174 -3.36 -2.87 -0.80
N GLU A 175 -2.37 -2.09 -1.25
CA GLU A 175 -2.47 -0.65 -1.50
C GLU A 175 -3.06 -0.31 -2.87
N MET A 176 -3.49 -1.33 -3.61
CA MET A 176 -4.41 -1.16 -4.75
C MET A 176 -5.86 -1.42 -4.33
N GLY A 177 -6.15 -1.68 -3.05
CA GLY A 177 -7.51 -1.99 -2.57
C GLY A 177 -7.96 -3.43 -2.83
N PHE A 178 -7.03 -4.34 -3.16
CA PHE A 178 -7.34 -5.76 -3.38
C PHE A 178 -7.46 -6.53 -2.05
N ASN A 179 -8.38 -6.11 -1.17
CA ASN A 179 -8.59 -6.74 0.13
C ASN A 179 -10.08 -6.69 0.56
N ARG A 180 -10.40 -7.19 1.76
CA ARG A 180 -11.77 -7.23 2.30
C ARG A 180 -12.01 -6.25 3.46
N LEU A 181 -11.03 -5.42 3.77
CA LEU A 181 -11.15 -4.43 4.82
C LEU A 181 -11.96 -3.25 4.30
N SER A 182 -12.83 -2.70 5.15
CA SER A 182 -13.58 -1.50 4.85
C SER A 182 -13.75 -0.68 6.12
N ALA A 183 -13.82 0.64 5.99
CA ALA A 183 -14.37 1.48 7.05
C ALA A 183 -15.86 1.16 7.25
N ARG A 184 -16.35 1.30 8.48
CA ARG A 184 -17.78 1.16 8.83
C ARG A 184 -18.41 2.53 9.04
#